data_AF-A0A9D8Q3J9-F1
#
_entry.id   AF-A0A9D8Q3J9-F1
#
_cell.length_a   1.000
_cell.length_b   1.000
_cell.length_c   1.000
_cell.angle_alpha   90.00
_cell.angle_beta   90.00
_cell.angle_gamma   90.00
#
_symmetry.space_group_name_H-M   'P 1'
#
loop_
_entity.id
_entity.type
_entity.pdbx_description
1 polymer ?
#
loop_
_entity_poly.entity_id
_entity_poly.type
_entity_poly.pdbx_seq_one_letter_code
_entity_poly.pdbx_strand_id
1 'polypeptide(L)'
;HAPLDLVILMLGTNDCQRQHSLAPYDVARSMRMLAQVAQRPPVEPGMPVPEVLIVSPPVVRMPDDPEHEANFFMEGAPEKMALLAKYYRRIADEIGAHFFDAAVVASVTGEDGIHLDADNTRAIGQALAPVVDGLLGLPLPARGPALRITGP
;
A
#
# COMPACT_ATOMS: atom_id res chain seq x y z
N HIS A 1 7.66 -11.03 17.43
CA HIS A 1 6.70 -11.83 16.63
C HIS A 1 7.48 -12.50 15.52
N ALA A 2 7.49 -13.81 15.49
CA ALA A 2 8.09 -14.68 14.46
C ALA A 2 7.50 -16.10 14.67
N PRO A 3 7.41 -16.95 13.64
CA PRO A 3 7.73 -16.70 12.23
C PRO A 3 6.75 -15.75 11.53
N LEU A 4 7.21 -15.14 10.43
CA LEU A 4 6.38 -14.43 9.44
C LEU A 4 6.80 -14.91 8.05
N ASP A 5 5.83 -15.23 7.19
CA ASP A 5 6.09 -15.63 5.80
C ASP A 5 6.08 -14.44 4.83
N LEU A 6 5.26 -13.41 5.12
CA LEU A 6 5.10 -12.21 4.29
C LEU A 6 4.86 -10.97 5.16
N VAL A 7 5.47 -9.85 4.78
CA VAL A 7 5.17 -8.51 5.30
C VAL A 7 4.65 -7.63 4.16
N ILE A 8 3.46 -7.07 4.33
CA ILE A 8 2.85 -6.12 3.38
C ILE A 8 2.98 -4.70 3.94
N LEU A 9 3.60 -3.80 3.17
CA LEU A 9 3.84 -2.41 3.56
C LEU A 9 3.05 -1.46 2.65
N MET A 10 1.97 -0.87 3.17
CA MET A 10 1.22 0.20 2.49
C MET A 10 1.33 1.49 3.30
N LEU A 11 2.37 2.27 3.03
CA LEU A 11 2.68 3.55 3.70
C LEU A 11 3.09 4.59 2.64
N GLY A 12 3.24 5.86 3.06
CA GLY A 12 3.71 6.95 2.19
C GLY A 12 2.72 8.09 1.99
N THR A 13 1.42 7.90 2.33
CA THR A 13 0.41 8.96 2.27
C THR A 13 0.79 10.14 3.18
N ASN A 14 1.12 9.85 4.44
CA ASN A 14 1.45 10.89 5.41
C ASN A 14 2.76 11.60 5.05
N ASP A 15 3.78 10.87 4.57
CA ASP A 15 5.04 11.45 4.11
C ASP A 15 4.87 12.50 2.99
N CYS A 16 3.77 12.42 2.22
CA CYS A 16 3.46 13.38 1.17
C CYS A 16 2.85 14.70 1.69
N GLN A 17 2.41 14.75 2.95
CA GLN A 17 1.88 15.97 3.58
C GLN A 17 2.89 17.10 3.48
N ARG A 18 2.40 18.31 3.19
CA ARG A 18 3.22 19.51 2.96
C ARG A 18 4.22 19.76 4.09
N GLN A 19 3.82 19.50 5.34
CA GLN A 19 4.62 19.74 6.54
C GLN A 19 5.92 18.93 6.61
N HIS A 20 6.01 17.77 5.94
CA HIS A 20 7.22 16.94 6.00
C HIS A 20 8.28 17.33 4.97
N SER A 21 7.95 18.19 3.98
CA SER A 21 8.90 18.70 2.97
C SER A 21 9.70 17.61 2.23
N LEU A 22 9.18 16.38 2.16
CA LEU A 22 9.84 15.28 1.46
C LEU A 22 9.54 15.32 -0.03
N ALA A 23 10.55 15.02 -0.84
CA ALA A 23 10.38 14.70 -2.24
C ALA A 23 9.90 13.24 -2.40
N PRO A 24 9.17 12.88 -3.47
CA PRO A 24 8.69 11.52 -3.68
C PRO A 24 9.80 10.44 -3.64
N TYR A 25 11.00 10.80 -4.08
CA TYR A 25 12.16 9.93 -3.99
C TYR A 25 12.60 9.66 -2.54
N ASP A 26 12.52 10.65 -1.64
CA ASP A 26 12.85 10.47 -0.23
C ASP A 26 11.83 9.58 0.48
N VAL A 27 10.54 9.71 0.13
CA VAL A 27 9.49 8.80 0.61
C VAL A 27 9.81 7.34 0.22
N ALA A 28 10.27 7.11 -1.02
CA ALA A 28 10.70 5.79 -1.46
C ALA A 28 11.96 5.29 -0.72
N ARG A 29 12.90 6.17 -0.37
CA ARG A 29 14.04 5.78 0.47
C ARG A 29 13.59 5.34 1.87
N SER A 30 12.63 6.02 2.47
CA SER A 30 12.04 5.62 3.75
C SER A 30 11.36 4.25 3.65
N MET A 31 10.56 4.02 2.59
CA MET A 31 9.94 2.71 2.33
C MET A 31 11.00 1.60 2.15
N ARG A 32 12.08 1.88 1.40
CA ARG A 32 13.20 0.94 1.24
C ARG A 32 13.81 0.54 2.58
N MET A 33 14.02 1.50 3.49
CA MET A 33 14.56 1.20 4.82
C MET A 33 13.63 0.27 5.61
N LEU A 34 12.32 0.50 5.57
CA LEU A 34 11.34 -0.36 6.25
C LEU A 34 11.32 -1.77 5.66
N ALA A 35 11.29 -1.89 4.33
CA ALA A 35 11.35 -3.17 3.64
C ALA A 35 12.63 -3.95 3.99
N GLN A 36 13.78 -3.27 4.01
CA GLN A 36 15.05 -3.90 4.38
C GLN A 36 15.11 -4.30 5.85
N VAL A 37 14.39 -3.62 6.75
CA VAL A 37 14.24 -4.06 8.15
C VAL A 37 13.46 -5.37 8.22
N ALA A 38 12.38 -5.51 7.44
CA ALA A 38 11.61 -6.75 7.37
C ALA A 38 12.42 -7.92 6.75
N GLN A 39 13.29 -7.63 5.78
CA GLN A 39 14.19 -8.61 5.15
C GLN A 39 15.42 -8.99 6.00
N ARG A 40 15.58 -8.44 7.22
CA ARG A 40 16.72 -8.82 8.06
C ARG A 40 16.59 -10.27 8.50
N PRO A 41 17.67 -11.07 8.43
CA PRO A 41 17.67 -12.41 8.97
C PRO A 41 17.19 -12.44 10.43
N PRO A 42 16.28 -13.36 10.79
CA PRO A 42 15.87 -13.54 12.17
C PRO A 42 17.06 -13.96 13.04
N VAL A 43 16.98 -13.63 14.33
CA VAL A 43 18.04 -13.94 15.31
C VAL A 43 18.20 -15.45 15.51
N GLU A 44 17.10 -16.20 15.42
CA GLU A 44 17.09 -17.64 15.58
C GLU A 44 17.53 -18.35 14.28
N PRO A 45 18.61 -19.14 14.30
CA PRO A 45 19.11 -19.84 13.12
C PRO A 45 18.05 -20.77 12.51
N GLY A 46 17.88 -20.70 11.20
CA GLY A 46 16.96 -21.57 10.44
C GLY A 46 15.54 -21.01 10.27
N MET A 47 15.23 -19.87 10.89
CA MET A 47 13.96 -19.19 10.65
C MET A 47 13.96 -18.49 9.28
N PRO A 48 12.88 -18.58 8.50
CA PRO A 48 12.81 -17.95 7.19
C PRO A 48 12.80 -16.42 7.32
N VAL A 49 13.40 -15.75 6.34
CA VAL A 49 13.21 -14.31 6.12
C VAL A 49 11.87 -14.14 5.41
N PRO A 50 10.96 -13.27 5.90
CA PRO A 50 9.69 -13.06 5.23
C PRO A 50 9.90 -12.46 3.84
N GLU A 51 9.04 -12.86 2.91
CA GLU A 51 8.83 -12.10 1.68
C GLU A 51 8.33 -10.68 2.04
N VAL A 52 8.57 -9.70 1.17
CA VAL A 52 8.08 -8.34 1.37
C VAL A 52 7.29 -7.88 0.15
N LEU A 53 6.08 -7.39 0.37
CA LEU A 53 5.23 -6.75 -0.63
C LEU A 53 5.07 -5.27 -0.31
N ILE A 54 5.66 -4.42 -1.14
CA ILE A 54 5.49 -2.97 -1.07
C ILE A 54 4.22 -2.59 -1.84
N VAL A 55 3.33 -1.83 -1.19
CA VAL A 55 2.08 -1.38 -1.78
C VAL A 55 2.09 0.14 -1.86
N SER A 56 2.00 0.69 -3.07
CA SER A 56 1.72 2.12 -3.23
C SER A 56 0.27 2.40 -2.82
N PRO A 57 0.00 3.35 -1.91
CA PRO A 57 -1.36 3.68 -1.52
C PRO A 57 -2.13 4.36 -2.68
N PRO A 58 -3.48 4.33 -2.67
CA PRO A 58 -4.28 5.13 -3.59
C PRO A 58 -3.96 6.62 -3.45
N VAL A 59 -3.97 7.36 -4.56
CA VAL A 59 -3.69 8.80 -4.58
C VAL A 59 -4.80 9.54 -3.83
N VAL A 60 -4.42 10.40 -2.88
CA VAL A 60 -5.35 11.29 -2.18
C VAL A 60 -5.97 12.30 -3.15
N ARG A 61 -7.16 12.79 -2.81
CA ARG A 61 -7.83 13.87 -3.51
C ARG A 61 -7.73 15.14 -2.67
N MET A 62 -7.74 16.29 -3.32
CA MET A 62 -7.99 17.53 -2.59
C MET A 62 -9.42 17.48 -2.03
N PRO A 63 -9.61 17.65 -0.72
CA PRO A 63 -10.95 17.71 -0.14
C PRO A 63 -11.66 18.98 -0.62
N ASP A 64 -12.98 18.90 -0.76
CA ASP A 64 -13.82 20.04 -1.16
C ASP A 64 -13.95 21.08 -0.03
N ASP A 65 -13.79 20.63 1.22
CA ASP A 65 -13.78 21.47 2.41
C ASP A 65 -12.35 21.97 2.72
N PRO A 66 -12.11 23.30 2.69
CA PRO A 66 -10.82 23.88 3.05
C PRO A 66 -10.35 23.54 4.47
N GLU A 67 -11.25 23.26 5.41
CA GLU A 67 -10.87 22.87 6.77
C GLU A 67 -10.20 21.49 6.80
N HIS A 68 -10.71 20.53 6.02
CA HIS A 68 -10.07 19.22 5.86
C HIS A 68 -8.69 19.36 5.20
N GLU A 69 -8.56 20.21 4.17
CA GLU A 69 -7.26 20.46 3.53
C GLU A 69 -6.22 20.93 4.57
N ALA A 70 -6.58 21.97 5.33
CA ALA A 70 -5.71 22.59 6.32
C ALA A 70 -5.33 21.64 7.47
N ASN A 71 -6.28 20.82 7.92
CA ASN A 71 -6.07 19.87 9.04
C ASN A 71 -5.09 18.75 8.68
N PHE A 72 -5.01 18.40 7.39
CA PHE A 72 -4.17 17.30 6.93
C PHE A 72 -2.95 17.73 6.10
N PHE A 73 -2.79 19.02 5.81
CA PHE A 73 -1.66 19.57 5.04
C PHE A 73 -1.53 18.93 3.64
N MET A 74 -2.65 18.84 2.91
CA MET A 74 -2.75 18.09 1.65
C MET A 74 -2.28 18.85 0.41
N GLU A 75 -2.02 20.16 0.50
CA GLU A 75 -1.44 20.93 -0.61
C GLU A 75 -0.20 20.23 -1.23
N GLY A 76 -0.31 19.90 -2.52
CA GLY A 76 0.75 19.24 -3.30
C GLY A 76 0.91 17.73 -3.03
N ALA A 77 0.11 17.14 -2.15
CA ALA A 77 0.18 15.71 -1.84
C ALA A 77 -0.27 14.82 -3.03
N PRO A 78 -1.37 15.13 -3.77
CA PRO A 78 -1.78 14.33 -4.92
C PRO A 78 -0.69 14.17 -5.99
N GLU A 79 0.02 15.25 -6.33
CA GLU A 79 1.09 15.24 -7.33
C GLU A 79 2.29 14.42 -6.88
N LYS A 80 2.66 14.51 -5.59
CA LYS A 80 3.71 13.67 -5.01
C LYS A 80 3.31 12.20 -5.00
N MET A 81 2.08 11.90 -4.58
CA MET A 81 1.55 10.54 -4.49
C MET A 81 1.45 9.85 -5.84
N ALA A 82 1.09 10.59 -6.90
CA ALA A 82 1.07 10.08 -8.26
C ALA A 82 2.43 9.53 -8.75
N LEU A 83 3.54 9.92 -8.11
CA LEU A 83 4.87 9.43 -8.43
C LEU A 83 5.32 8.25 -7.55
N LEU A 84 4.63 7.94 -6.45
CA LEU A 84 5.06 6.91 -5.51
C LEU A 84 5.10 5.53 -6.16
N ALA A 85 4.07 5.13 -6.91
CA ALA A 85 4.02 3.83 -7.57
C ALA A 85 5.27 3.56 -8.45
N LYS A 86 5.71 4.57 -9.21
CA LYS A 86 6.94 4.49 -10.02
C LYS A 86 8.18 4.26 -9.16
N TYR A 87 8.35 5.03 -8.09
CA TYR A 87 9.53 4.92 -7.24
C TYR A 87 9.52 3.65 -6.38
N TYR A 88 8.35 3.25 -5.88
CA TYR A 88 8.15 2.05 -5.08
C TYR A 88 8.39 0.78 -5.89
N ARG A 89 7.91 0.72 -7.14
CA ARG A 89 8.26 -0.37 -8.07
C ARG A 89 9.78 -0.47 -8.23
N ARG A 90 10.43 0.65 -8.53
CA ARG A 90 11.88 0.69 -8.73
C ARG A 90 12.65 0.17 -7.50
N ILE A 91 12.33 0.65 -6.30
CA ILE A 91 13.04 0.17 -5.10
C ILE A 91 12.73 -1.30 -4.80
N ALA A 92 11.52 -1.78 -5.10
CA ALA A 92 11.14 -3.18 -4.91
C ALA A 92 12.00 -4.08 -5.80
N ASP A 93 12.13 -3.74 -7.07
CA ASP A 93 13.00 -4.43 -8.03
C ASP A 93 14.48 -4.40 -7.57
N GLU A 94 14.96 -3.26 -7.06
CA GLU A 94 16.34 -3.10 -6.59
C GLU A 94 16.69 -3.94 -5.34
N ILE A 95 15.71 -4.22 -4.45
CA ILE A 95 15.93 -4.98 -3.21
C ILE A 95 15.34 -6.39 -3.23
N GLY A 96 14.83 -6.84 -4.37
CA GLY A 96 14.18 -8.15 -4.49
C GLY A 96 12.89 -8.28 -3.67
N ALA A 97 12.14 -7.19 -3.52
CA ALA A 97 10.80 -7.22 -2.93
C ALA A 97 9.73 -7.22 -4.03
N HIS A 98 8.50 -7.58 -3.65
CA HIS A 98 7.34 -7.52 -4.53
C HIS A 98 6.70 -6.13 -4.50
N PHE A 99 5.94 -5.78 -5.54
CA PHE A 99 5.20 -4.52 -5.57
C PHE A 99 3.78 -4.67 -6.12
N PHE A 100 2.86 -3.93 -5.51
CA PHE A 100 1.49 -3.71 -5.96
C PHE A 100 1.12 -2.22 -5.93
N ASP A 101 0.31 -1.76 -6.87
CA ASP A 101 -0.23 -0.40 -6.88
C ASP A 101 -1.71 -0.43 -6.51
N ALA A 102 -2.07 0.06 -5.33
CA ALA A 102 -3.46 0.04 -4.87
C ALA A 102 -4.37 0.98 -5.68
N ALA A 103 -3.81 1.97 -6.38
CA ALA A 103 -4.58 2.89 -7.21
C ALA A 103 -5.24 2.20 -8.41
N VAL A 104 -4.81 0.99 -8.79
CA VAL A 104 -5.41 0.24 -9.91
C VAL A 104 -6.74 -0.43 -9.54
N VAL A 105 -7.06 -0.52 -8.24
CA VAL A 105 -8.28 -1.18 -7.75
C VAL A 105 -9.10 -0.32 -6.79
N ALA A 106 -8.53 0.75 -6.24
CA ALA A 106 -9.19 1.61 -5.27
C ALA A 106 -8.84 3.08 -5.53
N SER A 107 -9.81 3.94 -5.23
CA SER A 107 -9.67 5.39 -5.21
C SER A 107 -10.11 5.91 -3.86
N VAL A 108 -9.53 7.01 -3.41
CA VAL A 108 -10.04 7.69 -2.21
C VAL A 108 -11.44 8.22 -2.50
N THR A 109 -12.41 7.95 -1.64
CA THR A 109 -13.82 8.36 -1.81
C THR A 109 -14.39 9.07 -0.58
N GLY A 110 -13.66 9.07 0.55
CA GLY A 110 -14.02 9.84 1.74
C GLY A 110 -14.12 11.34 1.45
N GLU A 111 -15.02 12.01 2.18
CA GLU A 111 -15.22 13.47 2.09
C GLU A 111 -13.98 14.25 2.52
N ASP A 112 -13.15 13.66 3.38
CA ASP A 112 -11.87 14.23 3.82
C ASP A 112 -10.76 14.19 2.75
N GLY A 113 -11.01 13.57 1.59
CA GLY A 113 -10.05 13.47 0.49
C GLY A 113 -8.87 12.52 0.76
N ILE A 114 -8.86 11.80 1.88
CA ILE A 114 -7.72 10.99 2.34
C ILE A 114 -8.09 9.53 2.57
N HIS A 115 -9.19 9.28 3.27
CA HIS A 115 -9.55 7.93 3.71
C HIS A 115 -10.41 7.18 2.69
N LEU A 116 -10.22 5.87 2.66
CA LEU A 116 -11.02 4.96 1.84
C LEU A 116 -12.35 4.67 2.52
N ASP A 117 -13.41 4.57 1.74
CA ASP A 117 -14.64 3.95 2.21
C ASP A 117 -14.49 2.41 2.35
N ALA A 118 -15.58 1.77 2.78
CA ALA A 118 -15.61 0.32 2.97
C ALA A 118 -15.40 -0.47 1.67
N ASP A 119 -15.88 0.04 0.54
CA ASP A 119 -15.80 -0.66 -0.75
C ASP A 119 -14.40 -0.59 -1.33
N ASN A 120 -13.73 0.56 -1.24
CA ASN A 120 -12.35 0.74 -1.68
C ASN A 120 -11.36 0.00 -0.78
N THR A 121 -11.61 -0.03 0.54
CA THR A 121 -10.83 -0.87 1.46
C THR A 121 -10.98 -2.36 1.11
N ARG A 122 -12.20 -2.81 0.81
CA ARG A 122 -12.48 -4.18 0.38
C ARG A 122 -11.81 -4.53 -0.96
N ALA A 123 -11.82 -3.60 -1.91
CA ALA A 123 -11.22 -3.80 -3.23
C ALA A 123 -9.71 -4.07 -3.13
N ILE A 124 -8.99 -3.33 -2.27
CA ILE A 124 -7.56 -3.59 -2.01
C ILE A 124 -7.37 -4.99 -1.44
N GLY A 125 -8.14 -5.37 -0.42
CA GLY A 125 -8.04 -6.71 0.18
C GLY A 125 -8.30 -7.84 -0.82
N GLN A 126 -9.34 -7.69 -1.66
CA GLN A 126 -9.67 -8.67 -2.70
C GLN A 126 -8.61 -8.77 -3.78
N ALA A 127 -7.95 -7.66 -4.13
CA ALA A 127 -6.89 -7.64 -5.13
C ALA A 127 -5.57 -8.20 -4.60
N LEU A 128 -5.26 -7.96 -3.32
CA LEU A 128 -4.05 -8.46 -2.67
C LEU A 128 -4.14 -9.96 -2.37
N ALA A 129 -5.31 -10.52 -2.04
CA ALA A 129 -5.47 -11.93 -1.71
C ALA A 129 -4.83 -12.90 -2.74
N PRO A 130 -5.15 -12.84 -4.05
CA PRO A 130 -4.52 -13.73 -5.03
C PRO A 130 -3.01 -13.44 -5.24
N VAL A 131 -2.56 -12.20 -5.00
CA VAL A 131 -1.12 -11.88 -5.02
C VAL A 131 -0.43 -12.61 -3.86
N VAL A 132 -0.99 -12.52 -2.65
CA VAL A 132 -0.48 -13.22 -1.46
C VAL A 132 -0.45 -14.72 -1.68
N ASP A 133 -1.52 -15.31 -2.24
CA ASP A 133 -1.55 -16.74 -2.54
C ASP A 133 -0.42 -17.15 -3.49
N GLY A 134 -0.18 -16.36 -4.55
CA GLY A 134 0.90 -16.61 -5.50
C GLY A 134 2.29 -16.49 -4.88
N LEU A 135 2.50 -15.50 -4.00
CA LEU A 135 3.78 -15.30 -3.31
C LEU A 135 4.08 -16.42 -2.30
N LEU A 136 3.05 -16.91 -1.60
CA LEU A 136 3.19 -17.93 -0.57
C LEU A 136 3.00 -19.36 -1.10
N GLY A 137 2.74 -19.53 -2.40
CA GLY A 137 2.47 -20.84 -2.99
C GLY A 137 1.21 -21.50 -2.44
N LEU A 138 0.24 -20.71 -1.95
CA LEU A 138 -1.02 -21.21 -1.41
C LEU A 138 -1.96 -21.62 -2.56
N PRO A 139 -2.82 -22.63 -2.35
CA PRO A 139 -3.85 -22.98 -3.31
C PRO A 139 -4.81 -21.80 -3.52
N LEU A 140 -5.06 -21.43 -4.78
CA LEU A 140 -6.03 -20.39 -5.12
C LEU A 140 -7.39 -20.69 -4.46
N PRO A 141 -8.06 -19.70 -3.84
CA PRO A 141 -9.35 -19.92 -3.23
C PRO A 141 -10.33 -20.45 -4.30
N ALA A 142 -11.02 -21.54 -3.96
CA ALA A 142 -12.13 -22.02 -4.77
C ALA A 142 -13.06 -20.85 -5.02
N ARG A 143 -13.38 -20.56 -6.30
CA ARG A 143 -14.30 -19.48 -6.66
C ARG A 143 -15.55 -19.61 -5.81
N GLY A 144 -15.73 -18.70 -4.84
CA GLY A 144 -16.94 -18.62 -4.05
C GLY A 144 -18.14 -18.44 -4.99
N PRO A 145 -19.35 -18.88 -4.59
CA PRO A 145 -20.52 -18.69 -5.43
C PRO A 145 -20.65 -17.21 -5.76
N ALA A 146 -20.81 -16.89 -7.05
CA ALA A 146 -21.05 -15.53 -7.52
C ALA A 146 -22.15 -14.91 -6.64
N LEU A 147 -21.84 -13.79 -6.00
CA LEU A 147 -22.77 -13.06 -5.16
C LEU A 147 -23.98 -12.70 -6.03
N ARG A 148 -25.07 -13.47 -5.93
CA ARG A 148 -26.34 -13.14 -6.58
C ARG A 148 -26.91 -11.95 -5.84
N ILE A 149 -26.70 -10.75 -6.38
CA ILE A 149 -27.47 -9.58 -5.98
C ILE A 149 -28.89 -9.80 -6.53
N THR A 150 -29.74 -10.45 -5.73
CA THR A 150 -31.19 -10.37 -5.92
C THR A 150 -31.65 -9.08 -5.25
N GLY A 151 -31.91 -8.05 -6.04
CA GLY A 151 -32.60 -6.85 -5.58
C GLY A 151 -34.09 -7.10 -5.32
N PRO A 152 -34.77 -6.21 -4.58
CA PRO A 152 -36.21 -6.27 -4.34
C PRO A 152 -37.04 -6.07 -5.60
#